data_AF-A0A0Q8C5R7-F1
#
_entry.id   AF-A0A0Q8C5R7-F1
#
_cell.length_a   1.000
_cell.length_b   1.000
_cell.length_c   1.000
_cell.angle_alpha   90.00
_cell.angle_beta   90.00
_cell.angle_gamma   90.00
#
_symmetry.space_group_name_H-M   'P 1'
#
loop_
_entity.id
_entity.type
_entity.pdbx_description
1 polymer ?
#
loop_
_entity_poly.entity_id
_entity_poly.type
_entity_poly.pdbx_seq_one_letter_code
_entity_poly.pdbx_strand_id
1 'polypeptide(L)'
;MIDIRLRLKYSAFALDVDLQLPGRGVTALYGHSGSGKTTCLRCVAGLERAEEAFVQINDEVWQDSHKGLFVPAHKRALGYVFQEASLFPHLSVRANLAFGLKRIPRQQRRVDMAQATELLGIGHLLERQPQHLSGGERQRIGIARALLTSPRLLLMDEPLAALDSKRKSEILPYLERLHDELDIPVLYVSHAQDEVARLADHIVLLSEGQALASGPIGETLARLDLPLALGDDAGVVIAGHVIAYDAHYQLLTLQLPNCPLQIRVAHAPLAVGQQLRVKVQARDVSLSLQAEEHSSILNRLPVTVTQDIGADNSAHVLVRLDAGGTPLLARITRFSRDQLRLHPGQALWAQIKAVAVLA
;
A
#
# COMPACT_ATOMS: atom_id res chain seq x y z
N MET A 1 -16.45 5.00 -6.07
CA MET A 1 -15.78 3.96 -6.87
C MET A 1 -14.93 4.65 -7.92
N ILE A 2 -13.83 4.05 -8.36
CA ILE A 2 -13.02 4.57 -9.47
C ILE A 2 -13.11 3.57 -10.62
N ASP A 3 -13.39 4.04 -11.83
CA ASP A 3 -13.42 3.25 -13.06
C ASP A 3 -12.38 3.82 -14.01
N ILE A 4 -11.42 2.97 -14.41
CA ILE A 4 -10.32 3.32 -15.31
C ILE A 4 -10.26 2.26 -16.39
N ARG A 5 -10.61 2.65 -17.61
CA ARG A 5 -10.36 1.87 -18.83
C ARG A 5 -9.45 2.67 -19.74
N LEU A 6 -8.27 2.15 -20.05
CA LEU A 6 -7.26 2.86 -20.82
C LEU A 6 -6.64 1.94 -21.84
N ARG A 7 -6.62 2.38 -23.10
CA ARG A 7 -5.78 1.80 -24.14
C ARG A 7 -4.88 2.85 -24.76
N LEU A 8 -3.59 2.63 -24.63
CA LEU A 8 -2.55 3.52 -25.14
C LEU A 8 -1.44 2.69 -25.77
N LYS A 9 -1.02 3.05 -26.98
CA LYS A 9 0.04 2.37 -27.70
C LYS A 9 1.21 3.33 -27.92
N TYR A 10 2.38 2.90 -27.49
CA TYR A 10 3.67 3.44 -27.90
C TYR A 10 4.37 2.45 -28.84
N SER A 11 5.53 2.83 -29.38
CA SER A 11 6.28 1.99 -30.32
C SER A 11 6.74 0.64 -29.75
N ALA A 12 7.09 0.58 -28.46
CA ALA A 12 7.62 -0.62 -27.79
C ALA A 12 6.82 -1.05 -26.55
N PHE A 13 5.70 -0.39 -26.27
CA PHE A 13 4.91 -0.60 -25.06
C PHE A 13 3.43 -0.30 -25.32
N ALA A 14 2.52 -1.09 -24.77
CA ALA A 14 1.10 -0.82 -24.81
C ALA A 14 0.53 -0.92 -23.40
N LEU A 15 -0.33 0.02 -23.03
CA LEU A 15 -1.14 -0.03 -21.82
C LEU A 15 -2.55 -0.46 -22.22
N ASP A 16 -3.06 -1.54 -21.66
CA ASP A 16 -4.45 -2.00 -21.78
C ASP A 16 -4.94 -2.44 -20.40
N VAL A 17 -5.66 -1.56 -19.74
CA VAL A 17 -6.14 -1.78 -18.37
C VAL A 17 -7.63 -1.49 -18.28
N ASP A 18 -8.33 -2.35 -17.54
CA ASP A 18 -9.73 -2.19 -17.14
C ASP A 18 -9.79 -2.43 -15.62
N LEU A 19 -9.99 -1.36 -14.86
CA LEU A 19 -9.85 -1.34 -13.42
C LEU A 19 -11.06 -0.72 -12.75
N GLN A 20 -11.61 -1.46 -11.79
CA GLN A 20 -12.61 -0.99 -10.85
C GLN A 20 -12.00 -0.96 -9.46
N LEU A 21 -11.80 0.24 -8.92
CA LEU A 21 -11.09 0.46 -7.67
C LEU A 21 -12.00 1.08 -6.61
N PRO A 22 -11.67 0.92 -5.31
CA PRO A 22 -12.38 1.59 -4.23
C PRO A 22 -12.40 3.12 -4.40
N GLY A 23 -13.51 3.76 -4.02
CA GLY A 23 -13.67 5.21 -4.05
C GLY A 23 -13.07 5.96 -2.86
N ARG A 24 -12.41 5.24 -1.95
CA ARG A 24 -11.79 5.72 -0.71
C ARG A 24 -10.64 4.78 -0.33
N GLY A 25 -9.76 5.22 0.56
CA GLY A 25 -8.60 4.44 0.98
C GLY A 25 -7.49 4.47 -0.07
N VAL A 26 -6.50 3.61 0.11
CA VAL A 26 -5.28 3.57 -0.71
C VAL A 26 -5.32 2.35 -1.61
N THR A 27 -5.27 2.61 -2.92
CA THR A 27 -4.99 1.58 -3.93
C THR A 27 -3.55 1.71 -4.41
N ALA A 28 -2.77 0.66 -4.23
CA ALA A 28 -1.41 0.58 -4.76
C ALA A 28 -1.40 0.05 -6.20
N LEU A 29 -0.76 0.77 -7.11
CA LEU A 29 -0.33 0.22 -8.40
C LEU A 29 1.09 -0.33 -8.21
N TYR A 30 1.22 -1.66 -8.26
CA TYR A 30 2.47 -2.37 -8.00
C TYR A 30 2.96 -3.11 -9.26
N GLY A 31 4.27 -3.19 -9.42
CA GLY A 31 4.90 -3.93 -10.52
C GLY A 31 6.32 -3.44 -10.80
N HIS A 32 7.04 -4.16 -11.66
CA HIS A 32 8.41 -3.82 -12.05
C HIS A 32 8.50 -2.45 -12.74
N SER A 33 9.70 -1.89 -12.81
CA SER A 33 9.96 -0.68 -13.61
C SER A 33 9.55 -0.91 -15.07
N GLY A 34 8.87 0.06 -15.67
CA GLY A 34 8.37 -0.06 -17.04
C GLY A 34 7.05 -0.83 -17.20
N SER A 35 6.41 -1.30 -16.12
CA SER A 35 5.14 -2.03 -16.23
C SER A 35 3.90 -1.18 -16.60
N GLY A 36 4.04 0.14 -16.71
CA GLY A 36 2.95 1.05 -17.08
C GLY A 36 2.31 1.84 -15.93
N LYS A 37 2.79 1.70 -14.69
CA LYS A 37 2.21 2.34 -13.49
C LYS A 37 2.10 3.88 -13.63
N THR A 38 3.23 4.53 -13.91
CA THR A 38 3.29 5.99 -14.11
C THR A 38 2.46 6.45 -15.31
N THR A 39 2.48 5.68 -16.41
CA THR A 39 1.64 5.97 -17.59
C THR A 39 0.15 5.93 -17.26
N CYS A 40 -0.29 4.91 -16.53
CA CYS A 40 -1.66 4.80 -16.03
C CYS A 40 -2.02 6.02 -15.15
N LEU A 41 -1.16 6.38 -14.19
CA LEU A 41 -1.35 7.54 -13.32
C LEU A 41 -1.46 8.86 -14.11
N ARG A 42 -0.62 9.04 -15.12
CA ARG A 42 -0.62 10.24 -16.00
C ARG A 42 -1.87 10.33 -16.86
N CYS A 43 -2.41 9.21 -17.33
CA CYS A 43 -3.70 9.17 -18.02
C CYS A 43 -4.84 9.58 -17.09
N VAL A 44 -4.87 9.02 -15.87
CA VAL A 44 -5.85 9.40 -14.84
C VAL A 44 -5.72 10.88 -14.45
N ALA A 45 -4.51 11.43 -14.47
CA ALA A 45 -4.27 12.84 -14.22
C ALA A 45 -4.64 13.77 -15.40
N GLY A 46 -4.82 13.23 -16.60
CA GLY A 46 -5.02 14.01 -17.82
C GLY A 46 -3.74 14.70 -18.32
N LEU A 47 -2.58 14.20 -17.89
CA LEU A 47 -1.26 14.60 -18.38
C LEU A 47 -0.85 13.82 -19.64
N GLU A 48 -1.46 12.65 -19.82
CA GLU A 48 -1.36 11.83 -21.02
C GLU A 48 -2.79 11.56 -21.52
N ARG A 49 -2.98 11.49 -22.85
CA ARG A 49 -4.30 11.21 -23.45
C ARG A 49 -4.25 9.92 -24.24
N ALA A 50 -4.89 8.88 -23.72
CA ALA A 50 -5.19 7.65 -24.44
C ALA A 50 -6.26 7.86 -25.53
N GLU A 51 -6.15 7.10 -26.62
CA GLU A 51 -7.06 7.12 -27.77
C GLU A 51 -8.44 6.58 -27.37
N GLU A 52 -8.46 5.42 -26.71
CA GLU A 52 -9.64 4.82 -26.10
C GLU A 52 -9.48 4.90 -24.58
N ALA A 53 -10.34 5.70 -23.93
CA ALA A 53 -10.22 5.95 -22.51
C ALA A 53 -11.55 6.30 -21.85
N PHE A 54 -11.77 5.71 -20.69
CA PHE A 54 -12.79 6.08 -19.74
C PHE A 54 -12.15 6.24 -18.36
N VAL A 55 -12.29 7.41 -17.75
CA VAL A 55 -11.80 7.69 -16.39
C VAL A 55 -12.91 8.37 -15.63
N GLN A 56 -13.43 7.69 -14.62
CA GLN A 56 -14.42 8.20 -13.69
C GLN A 56 -13.91 8.06 -12.26
N ILE A 57 -13.98 9.17 -11.51
CA ILE A 57 -13.61 9.23 -10.10
C ILE A 57 -14.86 9.52 -9.30
N ASN A 58 -15.33 8.53 -8.56
CA ASN A 58 -16.61 8.54 -7.86
C ASN A 58 -17.73 8.92 -8.84
N ASP A 59 -18.37 10.07 -8.67
CA ASP A 59 -19.51 10.49 -9.49
C ASP A 59 -19.12 11.41 -10.66
N GLU A 60 -17.82 11.61 -10.90
CA GLU A 60 -17.32 12.56 -11.88
C GLU A 60 -16.52 11.88 -12.99
N VAL A 61 -16.99 12.02 -14.23
CA VAL A 61 -16.28 11.53 -15.42
C VAL A 61 -15.29 12.58 -15.89
N TRP A 62 -14.00 12.23 -15.90
CA TRP A 62 -12.92 13.11 -16.35
C TRP A 62 -12.50 12.86 -17.80
N GLN A 63 -12.75 11.66 -18.30
CA GLN A 63 -12.43 11.29 -19.67
C GLN A 63 -13.42 10.23 -20.16
N ASP A 64 -13.96 10.43 -21.36
CA ASP A 64 -14.79 9.46 -22.07
C ASP A 64 -14.57 9.70 -23.57
N SER A 65 -13.74 8.84 -24.18
CA SER A 65 -13.39 8.95 -25.60
C SER A 65 -14.59 8.78 -26.53
N HIS A 66 -15.57 7.96 -26.16
CA HIS A 66 -16.78 7.74 -26.95
C HIS A 66 -17.69 8.98 -26.99
N LYS A 67 -17.66 9.78 -25.93
CA LYS A 67 -18.41 11.06 -25.85
C LYS A 67 -17.56 12.28 -26.22
N GLY A 68 -16.30 12.09 -26.62
CA GLY A 68 -15.37 13.19 -26.90
C GLY A 68 -15.05 14.06 -25.67
N LEU A 69 -15.29 13.56 -24.45
CA LEU A 69 -15.08 14.29 -23.21
C LEU A 69 -13.64 14.13 -22.73
N PHE A 70 -12.97 15.26 -22.49
CA PHE A 70 -11.66 15.28 -21.87
C PHE A 70 -11.52 16.52 -20.97
N VAL A 71 -11.54 16.32 -19.65
CA VAL A 71 -11.26 17.37 -18.68
C VAL A 71 -9.74 17.58 -18.62
N PRO A 72 -9.20 18.78 -18.92
CA PRO A 72 -7.77 19.04 -18.81
C PRO A 72 -7.26 18.89 -17.37
N ALA A 73 -6.01 18.48 -17.18
CA ALA A 73 -5.41 18.23 -15.87
C ALA A 73 -5.63 19.37 -14.85
N HIS A 74 -5.47 20.64 -15.26
CA HIS A 74 -5.65 21.80 -14.38
C HIS A 74 -7.09 22.09 -13.94
N LYS A 75 -8.08 21.41 -14.55
CA LYS A 75 -9.50 21.47 -14.15
C LYS A 75 -9.94 20.23 -13.37
N ARG A 76 -9.13 19.19 -13.29
CA ARG A 76 -9.41 18.00 -12.47
C ARG A 76 -9.10 18.34 -11.02
N ALA A 77 -10.03 18.04 -10.12
CA ALA A 77 -9.84 18.22 -8.68
C ALA A 77 -8.92 17.12 -8.12
N LEU A 78 -7.65 17.11 -8.52
CA LEU A 78 -6.66 16.12 -8.09
C LEU A 78 -5.44 16.78 -7.42
N GLY A 79 -4.77 16.02 -6.57
CA GLY A 79 -3.44 16.32 -6.07
C GLY A 79 -2.48 15.34 -6.71
N TYR A 80 -1.38 15.82 -7.28
CA TYR A 80 -0.33 14.96 -7.85
C TYR A 80 0.97 15.17 -7.09
N VAL A 81 1.47 14.09 -6.49
CA VAL A 81 2.77 14.02 -5.82
C VAL A 81 3.71 13.24 -6.74
N PHE A 82 4.68 13.93 -7.31
CA PHE A 82 5.70 13.31 -8.16
C PHE A 82 6.80 12.68 -7.31
N GLN A 83 7.60 11.82 -7.94
CA GLN A 83 8.80 11.20 -7.36
C GLN A 83 9.78 12.25 -6.82
N GLU A 84 9.95 13.35 -7.55
CA GLU A 84 10.61 14.55 -7.04
C GLU A 84 9.58 15.54 -6.51
N ALA A 85 9.78 16.10 -5.31
CA ALA A 85 8.82 17.03 -4.70
C ALA A 85 8.50 18.28 -5.55
N SER A 86 9.33 18.60 -6.57
CA SER A 86 9.19 19.74 -7.48
C SER A 86 8.72 21.03 -6.79
N LEU A 87 9.38 21.37 -5.68
CA LEU A 87 9.11 22.62 -4.96
C LEU A 87 9.64 23.80 -5.77
N PHE A 88 8.96 24.95 -5.70
CA PHE A 88 9.42 26.17 -6.34
C PHE A 88 10.62 26.71 -5.56
N PRO A 89 11.84 26.71 -6.13
CA PRO A 89 13.06 27.00 -5.37
C PRO A 89 13.16 28.46 -4.92
N HIS A 90 12.44 29.36 -5.61
CA HIS A 90 12.40 30.80 -5.31
C HIS A 90 11.33 31.18 -4.28
N LEU A 91 10.56 30.21 -3.76
CA LEU A 91 9.50 30.43 -2.78
C LEU A 91 9.84 29.71 -1.47
N SER A 92 9.55 30.36 -0.34
CA SER A 92 9.62 29.69 0.96
C SER A 92 8.64 28.50 1.03
N VAL A 93 8.77 27.66 2.06
CA VAL A 93 7.82 26.57 2.31
C VAL A 93 6.39 27.11 2.41
N ARG A 94 6.17 28.17 3.20
CA ARG A 94 4.87 28.84 3.32
C ARG A 94 4.32 29.28 1.96
N ALA A 95 5.16 29.89 1.12
CA ALA A 95 4.75 30.35 -0.20
C ALA A 95 4.45 29.19 -1.17
N ASN A 96 5.21 28.09 -1.10
CA ASN A 96 4.92 26.85 -1.83
C ASN A 96 3.56 26.27 -1.44
N LEU A 97 3.25 26.20 -0.14
CA LEU A 97 1.96 25.70 0.36
C LEU A 97 0.81 26.65 -0.02
N ALA A 98 1.01 27.95 0.13
CA ALA A 98 0.02 28.97 -0.24
C ALA A 98 -0.29 28.96 -1.74
N PHE A 99 0.65 28.54 -2.60
CA PHE A 99 0.42 28.39 -4.02
C PHE A 99 -0.69 27.38 -4.34
N GLY A 100 -0.69 26.21 -3.69
CA GLY A 100 -1.76 25.21 -3.83
C GLY A 100 -3.10 25.77 -3.33
N LEU A 101 -3.09 26.38 -2.14
CA LEU A 101 -4.27 26.93 -1.49
C LEU A 101 -4.96 28.04 -2.31
N LYS A 102 -4.16 28.89 -3.00
CA LYS A 102 -4.67 30.00 -3.84
C LYS A 102 -5.42 29.51 -5.08
N ARG A 103 -5.20 28.27 -5.53
CA ARG A 103 -5.89 27.71 -6.71
C ARG A 103 -7.33 27.29 -6.43
N ILE A 104 -7.71 27.20 -5.16
CA ILE A 104 -9.06 26.77 -4.76
C ILE A 104 -9.80 27.95 -4.12
N PRO A 105 -11.03 28.26 -4.60
CA PRO A 105 -11.91 29.23 -3.95
C PRO A 105 -12.09 28.92 -2.46
N ARG A 106 -12.17 29.94 -1.61
CA ARG A 106 -12.25 29.75 -0.15
C ARG A 106 -13.34 28.76 0.30
N GLN A 107 -14.50 28.79 -0.37
CA GLN A 107 -15.64 27.93 -0.06
C GLN A 107 -15.42 26.44 -0.40
N GLN A 108 -14.46 26.13 -1.27
CA GLN A 108 -14.15 24.77 -1.72
C GLN A 108 -12.95 24.17 -0.96
N ARG A 109 -12.33 24.95 -0.06
CA ARG A 109 -11.19 24.48 0.73
C ARG A 109 -11.70 23.57 1.84
N ARG A 110 -11.32 22.30 1.76
CA ARG A 110 -11.61 21.27 2.76
C ARG A 110 -10.46 21.08 3.74
N VAL A 111 -9.24 21.32 3.28
CA VAL A 111 -8.01 21.21 4.07
C VAL A 111 -7.39 22.59 4.17
N ASP A 112 -7.15 23.05 5.39
CA ASP A 112 -6.44 24.30 5.62
C ASP A 112 -4.93 24.10 5.83
N MET A 113 -4.20 25.21 5.87
CA MET A 113 -2.74 25.18 6.02
C MET A 113 -2.30 24.59 7.36
N ALA A 114 -3.02 24.88 8.44
CA ALA A 114 -2.65 24.41 9.76
C ALA A 114 -2.78 22.88 9.81
N GLN A 115 -3.92 22.34 9.39
CA GLN A 115 -4.20 20.91 9.31
C GLN A 115 -3.16 20.18 8.45
N ALA A 116 -2.88 20.66 7.24
CA ALA A 116 -1.88 20.02 6.37
C ALA A 116 -0.46 20.05 6.98
N THR A 117 -0.10 21.14 7.68
CA THR A 117 1.24 21.26 8.29
C THR A 117 1.40 20.42 9.55
N GLU A 118 0.33 20.24 10.33
CA GLU A 118 0.29 19.38 11.50
C GLU A 118 0.33 17.92 11.09
N LEU A 119 -0.53 17.52 10.15
CA LEU A 119 -0.62 16.16 9.63
C LEU A 119 0.71 15.64 9.07
N LEU A 120 1.54 16.53 8.53
CA LEU A 120 2.85 16.18 7.96
C LEU A 120 4.03 16.61 8.84
N GLY A 121 3.78 17.20 10.01
CA GLY A 121 4.82 17.62 10.95
C GLY A 121 5.82 18.63 10.35
N ILE A 122 5.36 19.55 9.49
CA ILE A 122 6.20 20.52 8.77
C ILE A 122 6.00 21.98 9.21
N GLY A 123 5.20 22.24 10.25
CA GLY A 123 4.91 23.60 10.73
C GLY A 123 6.16 24.42 11.09
N HIS A 124 7.18 23.77 11.64
CA HIS A 124 8.46 24.41 11.99
C HIS A 124 9.34 24.78 10.77
N LEU A 125 8.95 24.36 9.55
CA LEU A 125 9.72 24.58 8.32
C LEU A 125 9.17 25.73 7.48
N LEU A 126 8.06 26.37 7.88
CA LEU A 126 7.31 27.31 7.04
C LEU A 126 8.14 28.46 6.46
N GLU A 127 9.13 28.97 7.20
CA GLU A 127 9.99 30.07 6.77
C GLU A 127 11.25 29.63 6.01
N ARG A 128 11.54 28.32 5.95
CA ARG A 128 12.72 27.82 5.25
C ARG A 128 12.56 27.92 3.73
N GLN A 129 13.70 27.91 3.05
CA GLN A 129 13.78 27.79 1.59
C GLN A 129 13.98 26.32 1.18
N PRO A 130 13.44 25.86 0.04
CA PRO A 130 13.52 24.45 -0.38
C PRO A 130 14.93 23.85 -0.45
N GLN A 131 15.94 24.67 -0.75
CA GLN A 131 17.34 24.27 -0.83
C GLN A 131 17.97 23.91 0.53
N HIS A 132 17.38 24.34 1.64
CA HIS A 132 17.86 24.08 3.00
C HIS A 132 17.09 22.93 3.67
N LEU A 133 16.41 22.10 2.87
CA LEU A 133 15.58 21.01 3.34
C LEU A 133 16.21 19.66 2.95
N SER A 134 16.08 18.69 3.84
CA SER A 134 16.35 17.29 3.53
C SER A 134 15.40 16.75 2.46
N GLY A 135 15.74 15.59 1.86
CA GLY A 135 14.86 14.92 0.90
C GLY A 135 13.47 14.63 1.47
N GLY A 136 13.41 14.13 2.71
CA GLY A 136 12.15 13.79 3.35
C GLY A 136 11.29 14.99 3.72
N GLU A 137 11.91 16.10 4.17
CA GLU A 137 11.20 17.36 4.40
C GLU A 137 10.60 17.90 3.10
N ARG A 138 11.38 17.91 2.00
CA ARG A 138 10.87 18.33 0.68
C ARG A 138 9.68 17.50 0.26
N GLN A 139 9.74 16.18 0.45
CA GLN A 139 8.64 15.29 0.09
C GLN A 139 7.38 15.55 0.91
N ARG A 140 7.52 15.69 2.23
CA ARG A 140 6.38 16.05 3.11
C ARG A 140 5.75 17.38 2.69
N ILE A 141 6.53 18.38 2.30
CA ILE A 141 5.99 19.65 1.79
C ILE A 141 5.29 19.47 0.43
N GLY A 142 5.83 18.62 -0.44
CA GLY A 142 5.20 18.27 -1.72
C GLY A 142 3.81 17.66 -1.54
N ILE A 143 3.69 16.71 -0.60
CA ILE A 143 2.41 16.08 -0.21
C ILE A 143 1.47 17.13 0.39
N ALA A 144 1.95 17.95 1.33
CA ALA A 144 1.15 19.02 1.94
C ALA A 144 0.58 19.99 0.89
N ARG A 145 1.41 20.40 -0.07
CA ARG A 145 1.00 21.29 -1.16
C ARG A 145 -0.09 20.66 -2.03
N ALA A 146 -0.01 19.35 -2.29
CA ALA A 146 -1.03 18.61 -3.03
C ALA A 146 -2.34 18.47 -2.23
N LEU A 147 -2.28 18.29 -0.91
CA LEU A 147 -3.49 18.25 -0.06
C LEU A 147 -4.20 19.60 0.03
N LEU A 148 -3.43 20.69 0.03
CA LEU A 148 -3.98 22.06 0.10
C LEU A 148 -4.78 22.47 -1.14
N THR A 149 -4.73 21.70 -2.23
CA THR A 149 -5.65 21.86 -3.36
C THR A 149 -7.02 21.21 -3.12
N SER A 150 -7.29 20.72 -1.90
CA SER A 150 -8.54 20.04 -1.51
C SER A 150 -9.00 19.02 -2.55
N PRO A 151 -8.11 18.07 -2.93
CA PRO A 151 -8.36 17.19 -4.05
C PRO A 151 -9.48 16.19 -3.74
N ARG A 152 -10.13 15.68 -4.79
CA ARG A 152 -11.03 14.52 -4.78
C ARG A 152 -10.30 13.21 -5.05
N LEU A 153 -9.05 13.27 -5.50
CA LEU A 153 -8.17 12.13 -5.76
C LEU A 153 -6.73 12.56 -5.48
N LEU A 154 -6.00 11.77 -4.70
CA LEU A 154 -4.57 11.95 -4.51
C LEU A 154 -3.80 10.91 -5.34
N LEU A 155 -2.93 11.38 -6.21
CA LEU A 155 -2.05 10.56 -7.02
C LEU A 155 -0.63 10.69 -6.47
N MET A 156 0.00 9.57 -6.15
CA MET A 156 1.38 9.53 -5.65
C MET A 156 2.22 8.61 -6.52
N ASP A 157 3.19 9.18 -7.24
CA ASP A 157 4.03 8.48 -8.21
C ASP A 157 5.41 8.22 -7.62
N GLU A 158 5.60 7.04 -7.01
CA GLU A 158 6.83 6.64 -6.32
C GLU A 158 7.38 7.72 -5.36
N PRO A 159 6.55 8.26 -4.45
CA PRO A 159 6.92 9.43 -3.64
C PRO A 159 8.10 9.18 -2.70
N LEU A 160 8.45 7.91 -2.45
CA LEU A 160 9.54 7.52 -1.56
C LEU A 160 10.78 7.00 -2.30
N ALA A 161 10.76 6.83 -3.62
CA ALA A 161 11.83 6.13 -4.35
C ALA A 161 13.21 6.81 -4.24
N ALA A 162 13.25 8.15 -4.13
CA ALA A 162 14.49 8.91 -4.01
C ALA A 162 15.06 8.99 -2.57
N LEU A 163 14.43 8.31 -1.60
CA LEU A 163 14.80 8.40 -0.19
C LEU A 163 15.51 7.14 0.30
N ASP A 164 16.52 7.34 1.15
CA ASP A 164 17.15 6.26 1.91
C ASP A 164 16.18 5.64 2.93
N SER A 165 16.50 4.43 3.41
CA SER A 165 15.64 3.67 4.32
C SER A 165 15.29 4.44 5.60
N LYS A 166 16.24 5.19 6.17
CA LYS A 166 16.00 6.00 7.37
C LYS A 166 14.96 7.08 7.10
N ARG A 167 15.10 7.83 6.01
CA ARG A 167 14.13 8.86 5.60
C ARG A 167 12.77 8.28 5.23
N LYS A 168 12.72 7.08 4.63
CA LYS A 168 11.45 6.38 4.39
C LYS A 168 10.73 6.08 5.70
N SER A 169 11.42 5.50 6.68
CA SER A 169 10.87 5.22 8.00
C SER A 169 10.41 6.47 8.75
N GLU A 170 11.05 7.61 8.51
CA GLU A 170 10.59 8.91 9.05
C GLU A 170 9.29 9.40 8.39
N ILE A 171 9.00 9.04 7.14
CA ILE A 171 7.83 9.55 6.38
C ILE A 171 6.64 8.60 6.44
N LEU A 172 6.87 7.28 6.45
CA LEU A 172 5.81 6.27 6.43
C LEU A 172 4.71 6.49 7.48
N PRO A 173 5.02 6.83 8.76
CA PRO A 173 3.98 7.10 9.75
C PRO A 173 3.03 8.24 9.36
N TYR A 174 3.52 9.24 8.62
CA TYR A 174 2.69 10.33 8.14
C TYR A 174 1.80 9.91 6.96
N LEU A 175 2.27 9.00 6.11
CA LEU A 175 1.45 8.43 5.02
C LEU A 175 0.37 7.47 5.57
N GLU A 176 0.68 6.72 6.62
CA GLU A 176 -0.30 5.88 7.33
C GLU A 176 -1.38 6.73 7.97
N ARG A 177 -1.01 7.82 8.64
CA ARG A 177 -1.99 8.78 9.15
C ARG A 177 -2.83 9.42 8.06
N LEU A 178 -2.26 9.70 6.90
CA LEU A 178 -3.03 10.19 5.74
C LEU A 178 -4.06 9.16 5.26
N HIS A 179 -3.72 7.88 5.26
CA HIS A 179 -4.67 6.82 4.95
C HIS A 179 -5.87 6.83 5.91
N ASP A 180 -5.62 7.03 7.21
CA ASP A 180 -6.68 7.02 8.24
C ASP A 180 -7.52 8.30 8.28
N GLU A 181 -6.92 9.46 8.00
CA GLU A 181 -7.59 10.77 8.12
C GLU A 181 -8.23 11.27 6.81
N LEU A 182 -7.92 10.68 5.65
CA LEU A 182 -8.44 11.13 4.36
C LEU A 182 -9.66 10.35 3.89
N ASP A 183 -10.76 11.07 3.68
CA ASP A 183 -11.99 10.54 3.04
C ASP A 183 -11.93 10.52 1.50
N ILE A 184 -10.74 10.60 0.91
CA ILE A 184 -10.55 10.61 -0.55
C ILE A 184 -9.76 9.38 -1.00
N PRO A 185 -9.98 8.89 -2.22
CA PRO A 185 -9.17 7.82 -2.77
C PRO A 185 -7.74 8.31 -3.05
N VAL A 186 -6.80 7.40 -2.81
CA VAL A 186 -5.38 7.58 -3.08
C VAL A 186 -4.93 6.49 -4.05
N LEU A 187 -4.33 6.87 -5.19
CA LEU A 187 -3.59 5.94 -6.05
C LEU A 187 -2.10 6.10 -5.78
N TYR A 188 -1.49 5.05 -5.22
CA TYR A 188 -0.10 5.03 -4.79
C TYR A 188 0.72 4.11 -5.70
N VAL A 189 1.68 4.65 -6.43
CA VAL A 189 2.60 3.86 -7.25
C VAL A 189 3.83 3.52 -6.41
N SER A 190 4.16 2.23 -6.32
CA SER A 190 5.43 1.80 -5.75
C SER A 190 5.84 0.43 -6.30
N HIS A 191 7.15 0.18 -6.31
CA HIS A 191 7.75 -1.12 -6.56
C HIS A 191 8.21 -1.80 -5.27
N ALA A 192 8.09 -1.13 -4.11
CA ALA A 192 8.50 -1.67 -2.82
C ALA A 192 7.31 -2.34 -2.11
N GLN A 193 7.38 -3.66 -1.94
CA GLN A 193 6.30 -4.44 -1.34
C GLN A 193 6.06 -4.06 0.12
N ASP A 194 7.09 -3.65 0.87
CA ASP A 194 6.94 -3.20 2.26
C ASP A 194 6.17 -1.88 2.37
N GLU A 195 6.34 -0.96 1.43
CA GLU A 195 5.56 0.28 1.38
C GLU A 195 4.08 -0.03 1.09
N VAL A 196 3.84 -0.89 0.09
CA VAL A 196 2.49 -1.30 -0.28
C VAL A 196 1.81 -2.05 0.87
N ALA A 197 2.53 -2.94 1.55
CA ALA A 197 2.02 -3.71 2.68
C ALA A 197 1.55 -2.85 3.86
N ARG A 198 2.21 -1.71 4.09
CA ARG A 198 1.87 -0.78 5.16
C ARG A 198 0.72 0.15 4.78
N LEU A 199 0.70 0.61 3.53
CA LEU A 199 -0.18 1.70 3.11
C LEU A 199 -1.48 1.27 2.43
N ALA A 200 -1.45 0.21 1.63
CA ALA A 200 -2.54 -0.06 0.69
C ALA A 200 -3.64 -0.97 1.27
N ASP A 201 -4.89 -0.59 1.01
CA ASP A 201 -6.07 -1.45 1.21
C ASP A 201 -6.25 -2.44 0.06
N HIS A 202 -5.90 -1.97 -1.13
CA HIS A 202 -6.16 -2.61 -2.41
C HIS A 202 -4.90 -2.56 -3.26
N ILE A 203 -4.62 -3.61 -4.01
CA ILE A 203 -3.44 -3.69 -4.87
C ILE A 203 -3.86 -4.04 -6.29
N VAL A 204 -3.22 -3.39 -7.26
CA VAL A 204 -3.27 -3.74 -8.68
C VAL A 204 -1.87 -4.14 -9.09
N LEU A 205 -1.71 -5.40 -9.49
CA LEU A 205 -0.46 -5.90 -10.05
C LEU A 205 -0.42 -5.60 -11.56
N LEU A 206 0.44 -4.67 -11.95
CA LEU A 206 0.68 -4.32 -13.34
C LEU A 206 1.95 -4.99 -13.86
N SER A 207 1.83 -5.66 -15.00
CA SER A 207 2.95 -6.22 -15.75
C SER A 207 2.75 -5.99 -17.24
N GLU A 208 3.79 -5.52 -17.93
CA GLU A 208 3.75 -5.31 -19.39
C GLU A 208 2.54 -4.50 -19.88
N GLY A 209 2.09 -3.54 -19.06
CA GLY A 209 0.95 -2.66 -19.38
C GLY A 209 -0.42 -3.29 -19.19
N GLN A 210 -0.51 -4.46 -18.57
CA GLN A 210 -1.76 -5.16 -18.24
C GLN A 210 -1.91 -5.34 -16.73
N ALA A 211 -3.16 -5.35 -16.26
CA ALA A 211 -3.50 -5.68 -14.89
C ALA A 211 -3.63 -7.20 -14.72
N LEU A 212 -2.62 -7.83 -14.11
CA LEU A 212 -2.60 -9.28 -13.85
C LEU A 212 -3.56 -9.67 -12.71
N ALA A 213 -3.67 -8.79 -11.71
CA ALA A 213 -4.56 -8.98 -10.58
C ALA A 213 -4.96 -7.63 -10.00
N SER A 214 -6.16 -7.59 -9.41
CA SER A 214 -6.74 -6.42 -8.77
C SER A 214 -7.62 -6.92 -7.63
N GLY A 215 -7.34 -6.51 -6.39
CA GLY A 215 -8.15 -6.92 -5.24
C GLY A 215 -7.65 -6.38 -3.90
N PRO A 216 -8.34 -6.73 -2.80
CA PRO A 216 -7.89 -6.43 -1.44
C PRO A 216 -6.48 -6.97 -1.20
N ILE A 217 -5.65 -6.20 -0.49
CA ILE A 217 -4.22 -6.52 -0.34
C ILE A 217 -3.97 -7.88 0.32
N GLY A 218 -4.72 -8.21 1.38
CA GLY A 218 -4.51 -9.44 2.16
C GLY A 218 -4.76 -10.70 1.32
N GLU A 219 -5.82 -10.69 0.51
CA GLU A 219 -6.16 -11.80 -0.37
C GLU A 219 -5.22 -11.88 -1.58
N THR A 220 -4.92 -10.72 -2.19
CA THR A 220 -4.13 -10.68 -3.43
C THR A 220 -2.67 -11.03 -3.18
N LEU A 221 -2.08 -10.61 -2.06
CA LEU A 221 -0.71 -11.00 -1.69
C LEU A 221 -0.60 -12.50 -1.36
N ALA A 222 -1.69 -13.14 -0.96
CA ALA A 222 -1.72 -14.57 -0.64
C ALA A 222 -1.94 -15.48 -1.86
N ARG A 223 -2.10 -14.91 -3.06
CA ARG A 223 -2.34 -15.67 -4.30
C ARG A 223 -1.04 -16.29 -4.83
N LEU A 224 -1.00 -17.62 -4.84
CA LEU A 224 0.16 -18.40 -5.29
C LEU A 224 0.43 -18.30 -6.79
N ASP A 225 -0.58 -17.98 -7.60
CA ASP A 225 -0.47 -17.85 -9.05
C ASP A 225 0.18 -16.52 -9.50
N LEU A 226 0.45 -15.60 -8.56
CA LEU A 226 1.03 -14.30 -8.87
C LEU A 226 2.54 -14.26 -8.61
N PRO A 227 3.31 -13.51 -9.42
CA PRO A 227 4.75 -13.30 -9.20
C PRO A 227 5.13 -12.80 -7.79
N LEU A 228 4.22 -12.05 -7.15
CA LEU A 228 4.36 -11.53 -5.78
C LEU A 228 4.58 -12.63 -4.72
N ALA A 229 3.98 -13.81 -4.90
CA ALA A 229 4.11 -14.91 -3.96
C ALA A 229 5.41 -15.70 -4.17
N LEU A 230 6.01 -15.61 -5.35
CA LEU A 230 7.18 -16.38 -5.75
C LEU A 230 8.48 -15.75 -5.21
N GLY A 231 8.58 -14.42 -5.25
CA GLY A 231 9.77 -13.67 -4.82
C GLY A 231 10.14 -13.80 -3.33
N ASP A 232 11.38 -13.48 -2.98
CA ASP A 232 11.92 -13.67 -1.63
C ASP A 232 11.14 -12.96 -0.52
N ASP A 233 10.52 -11.83 -0.84
CA ASP A 233 9.74 -10.99 0.09
C ASP A 233 8.25 -11.34 0.17
N ALA A 234 7.86 -12.48 -0.43
CA ALA A 234 6.53 -13.04 -0.34
C ALA A 234 6.04 -13.06 1.11
N GLY A 235 4.85 -12.53 1.32
CA GLY A 235 4.25 -12.39 2.63
C GLY A 235 2.85 -11.82 2.51
N VAL A 236 2.11 -11.92 3.60
CA VAL A 236 0.73 -11.46 3.69
C VAL A 236 0.62 -10.29 4.65
N VAL A 237 -0.39 -9.46 4.45
CA VAL A 237 -0.76 -8.39 5.36
C VAL A 237 -1.99 -8.81 6.14
N ILE A 238 -1.91 -8.71 7.46
CA ILE A 238 -2.98 -9.02 8.40
C ILE A 238 -3.39 -7.71 9.06
N ALA A 239 -4.65 -7.32 8.91
CA ALA A 239 -5.22 -6.15 9.61
C ALA A 239 -5.98 -6.62 10.86
N GLY A 240 -5.37 -6.44 12.03
CA GLY A 240 -5.93 -6.83 13.33
C GLY A 240 -6.31 -5.64 14.20
N HIS A 241 -7.02 -5.91 15.30
CA HIS A 241 -7.34 -4.89 16.30
C HIS A 241 -6.58 -5.17 17.60
N VAL A 242 -6.04 -4.13 18.22
CA VAL A 242 -5.34 -4.23 19.50
C VAL A 242 -6.32 -4.61 20.61
N ILE A 243 -6.03 -5.68 21.34
CA ILE A 243 -6.85 -6.12 22.48
C ILE A 243 -6.13 -6.04 23.82
N ALA A 244 -4.79 -6.08 23.81
CA ALA A 244 -3.99 -6.00 25.02
C ALA A 244 -2.56 -5.52 24.71
N TYR A 245 -1.91 -4.93 25.71
CA TYR A 245 -0.50 -4.60 25.70
C TYR A 245 0.16 -5.07 26.99
N ASP A 246 1.24 -5.82 26.87
CA ASP A 246 2.11 -6.19 27.99
C ASP A 246 3.28 -5.21 28.04
N ALA A 247 3.27 -4.32 29.05
CA ALA A 247 4.30 -3.30 29.22
C ALA A 247 5.64 -3.87 29.72
N HIS A 248 5.64 -5.03 30.39
CA HIS A 248 6.85 -5.66 30.89
C HIS A 248 7.66 -6.27 29.73
N TYR A 249 6.97 -6.92 28.79
CA TYR A 249 7.60 -7.53 27.62
C TYR A 249 7.54 -6.69 26.34
N GLN A 250 6.85 -5.55 26.37
CA GLN A 250 6.61 -4.67 25.21
C GLN A 250 5.94 -5.41 24.04
N LEU A 251 4.92 -6.21 24.37
CA LEU A 251 4.18 -7.03 23.39
C LEU A 251 2.76 -6.52 23.23
N LEU A 252 2.38 -6.19 21.99
CA LEU A 252 0.98 -5.99 21.62
C LEU A 252 0.34 -7.33 21.26
N THR A 253 -0.90 -7.53 21.71
CA THR A 253 -1.75 -8.63 21.25
C THR A 253 -2.81 -8.08 20.32
N LEU A 254 -2.83 -8.61 19.10
CA LEU A 254 -3.78 -8.28 18.05
C LEU A 254 -4.76 -9.43 17.86
N GLN A 255 -6.04 -9.12 17.79
CA GLN A 255 -7.06 -10.05 17.34
C GLN A 255 -7.15 -10.02 15.81
N LEU A 256 -7.16 -11.19 15.18
CA LEU A 256 -7.34 -11.34 13.74
C LEU A 256 -8.77 -10.96 13.32
N PRO A 257 -8.98 -10.49 12.09
CA PRO A 257 -10.29 -10.07 11.63
C PRO A 257 -11.27 -11.25 11.55
N ASN A 258 -12.49 -11.04 12.04
CA ASN A 258 -13.61 -11.99 11.97
C ASN A 258 -13.39 -13.33 12.68
N CYS A 259 -12.34 -13.47 13.52
CA CYS A 259 -12.09 -14.70 14.27
C CYS A 259 -11.50 -14.42 15.67
N PRO A 260 -11.54 -15.39 16.60
CA PRO A 260 -10.98 -15.22 17.95
C PRO A 260 -9.45 -15.42 18.00
N LEU A 261 -8.80 -15.72 16.86
CA LEU A 261 -7.36 -15.96 16.82
C LEU A 261 -6.59 -14.68 17.12
N GLN A 262 -5.42 -14.84 17.72
CA GLN A 262 -4.61 -13.72 18.20
C GLN A 262 -3.15 -13.88 17.78
N ILE A 263 -2.50 -12.76 17.49
CA ILE A 263 -1.07 -12.68 17.21
C ILE A 263 -0.42 -11.65 18.14
N ARG A 264 0.74 -11.98 18.67
CA ARG A 264 1.60 -11.10 19.47
C ARG A 264 2.73 -10.55 18.63
N VAL A 265 2.98 -9.26 18.76
CA VAL A 265 4.02 -8.52 18.04
C VAL A 265 4.78 -7.60 19.01
N ALA A 266 6.09 -7.49 18.81
CA ALA A 266 6.90 -6.53 19.56
C ALA A 266 6.67 -5.12 19.01
N HIS A 267 6.08 -4.24 19.83
CA HIS A 267 5.67 -2.91 19.38
C HIS A 267 5.49 -1.95 20.57
N ALA A 268 5.51 -0.65 20.29
CA ALA A 268 5.13 0.39 21.26
C ALA A 268 3.65 0.25 21.67
N PRO A 269 3.22 0.79 22.83
CA PRO A 269 1.82 0.72 23.24
C PRO A 269 0.92 1.43 22.22
N LEU A 270 -0.22 0.79 21.92
CA LEU A 270 -1.31 1.35 21.12
C LEU A 270 -2.62 1.21 21.89
N ALA A 271 -3.59 2.04 21.56
CA ALA A 271 -4.88 2.02 22.26
C ALA A 271 -5.65 0.73 21.94
N VAL A 272 -6.32 0.16 22.94
CA VAL A 272 -7.22 -0.98 22.74
C VAL A 272 -8.33 -0.59 21.77
N GLY A 273 -8.62 -1.46 20.80
CA GLY A 273 -9.56 -1.22 19.70
C GLY A 273 -8.94 -0.54 18.48
N GLN A 274 -7.71 -0.01 18.57
CA GLN A 274 -7.02 0.55 17.42
C GLN A 274 -6.68 -0.55 16.40
N GLN A 275 -6.83 -0.25 15.12
CA GLN A 275 -6.38 -1.13 14.05
C GLN A 275 -4.87 -1.05 13.87
N LEU A 276 -4.24 -2.20 13.65
CA LEU A 276 -2.84 -2.32 13.29
C LEU A 276 -2.69 -3.33 12.16
N ARG A 277 -1.97 -2.92 11.11
CA ARG A 277 -1.54 -3.81 10.04
C ARG A 277 -0.21 -4.44 10.41
N VAL A 278 -0.07 -5.73 10.15
CA VAL A 278 1.21 -6.41 10.28
C VAL A 278 1.49 -7.25 9.04
N LYS A 279 2.75 -7.24 8.58
CA LYS A 279 3.23 -8.11 7.51
C LYS A 279 3.89 -9.35 8.12
N VAL A 280 3.48 -10.51 7.63
CA VAL A 280 4.11 -11.80 7.94
C VAL A 280 4.74 -12.35 6.67
N GLN A 281 6.05 -12.52 6.68
CA GLN A 281 6.79 -13.07 5.54
C GLN A 281 6.66 -14.59 5.52
N ALA A 282 6.51 -15.16 4.32
CA ALA A 282 6.31 -16.60 4.15
C ALA A 282 7.46 -17.43 4.72
N ARG A 283 8.69 -16.92 4.65
CA ARG A 283 9.90 -17.58 5.19
C ARG A 283 9.93 -17.65 6.73
N ASP A 284 9.15 -16.81 7.40
CA ASP A 284 9.09 -16.74 8.86
C ASP A 284 7.92 -17.55 9.45
N VAL A 285 7.15 -18.24 8.59
CA VAL A 285 6.06 -19.13 9.00
C VAL A 285 6.52 -20.58 8.93
N SER A 286 6.67 -21.21 10.10
CA SER A 286 6.93 -22.64 10.23
C SER A 286 5.63 -23.42 10.41
N LEU A 287 5.62 -24.70 10.03
CA LEU A 287 4.43 -25.56 10.11
C LEU A 287 4.69 -26.78 11.00
N SER A 288 3.74 -27.09 11.88
CA SER A 288 3.76 -28.28 12.73
C SER A 288 2.41 -28.98 12.77
N LEU A 289 2.42 -30.29 13.01
CA LEU A 289 1.19 -31.09 13.18
C LEU A 289 0.59 -30.94 14.59
N GLN A 290 1.40 -30.51 15.55
CA GLN A 290 1.01 -30.34 16.95
C GLN A 290 1.24 -28.89 17.39
N ALA A 291 0.43 -28.44 18.35
CA ALA A 291 0.69 -27.22 19.11
C ALA A 291 1.82 -27.49 20.11
N GLU A 292 3.07 -27.36 19.67
CA GLU A 292 4.21 -27.51 20.59
C GLU A 292 4.20 -26.39 21.64
N GLU A 293 4.08 -26.74 22.92
CA GLU A 293 3.95 -25.74 23.99
C GLU A 293 5.28 -25.06 24.36
N HIS A 294 6.40 -25.80 24.25
CA HIS A 294 7.73 -25.38 24.71
C HIS A 294 8.63 -24.91 23.56
N SER A 295 8.32 -23.74 23.01
CA SER A 295 9.12 -23.10 21.96
C SER A 295 9.20 -21.60 22.18
N SER A 296 10.28 -20.96 21.71
CA SER A 296 10.42 -19.50 21.68
C SER A 296 9.47 -18.82 20.68
N ILE A 297 8.73 -19.61 19.89
CA ILE A 297 7.70 -19.11 18.98
C ILE A 297 6.40 -18.86 19.75
N LEU A 298 6.06 -17.57 19.89
CA LEU A 298 4.89 -17.10 20.64
C LEU A 298 3.58 -17.26 19.85
N ASN A 299 3.60 -17.04 18.54
CA ASN A 299 2.39 -17.06 17.73
C ASN A 299 2.19 -18.46 17.17
N ARG A 300 1.07 -19.08 17.57
CA ARG A 300 0.69 -20.43 17.16
C ARG A 300 -0.76 -20.38 16.73
N LEU A 301 -0.96 -20.39 15.41
CA LEU A 301 -2.27 -20.22 14.81
C LEU A 301 -2.73 -21.58 14.27
N PRO A 302 -3.90 -22.08 14.66
CA PRO A 302 -4.49 -23.22 13.96
C PRO A 302 -4.82 -22.78 12.53
N VAL A 303 -4.41 -23.58 11.55
CA VAL A 303 -4.57 -23.26 10.14
C VAL A 303 -5.02 -24.48 9.34
N THR A 304 -5.62 -24.24 8.18
CA THR A 304 -5.91 -25.27 7.18
C THR A 304 -5.14 -25.01 5.90
N VAL A 305 -4.50 -26.03 5.34
CA VAL A 305 -3.85 -25.94 4.03
C VAL A 305 -4.92 -25.76 2.96
N THR A 306 -4.81 -24.70 2.16
CA THR A 306 -5.73 -24.47 1.05
C THR A 306 -5.13 -24.92 -0.28
N GLN A 307 -3.83 -24.67 -0.48
CA GLN A 307 -3.13 -24.99 -1.71
C GLN A 307 -1.61 -24.95 -1.45
N ASP A 308 -0.84 -25.71 -2.23
CA ASP A 308 0.62 -25.59 -2.33
C ASP A 308 1.10 -25.59 -3.79
N ILE A 309 2.21 -24.90 -4.04
CA ILE A 309 2.90 -24.87 -5.34
C ILE A 309 4.42 -24.93 -5.15
N GLY A 310 5.14 -25.37 -6.19
CA GLY A 310 6.60 -25.20 -6.22
C GLY A 310 6.99 -23.72 -6.17
N ALA A 311 8.04 -23.38 -5.43
CA ALA A 311 8.61 -22.04 -5.44
C ALA A 311 9.63 -21.88 -6.59
N ASP A 312 10.22 -20.68 -6.72
CA ASP A 312 11.26 -20.38 -7.74
C ASP A 312 12.48 -21.31 -7.64
N ASN A 313 12.77 -21.81 -6.44
CA ASN A 313 13.76 -22.85 -6.22
C ASN A 313 13.08 -24.20 -6.03
N SER A 314 13.51 -25.21 -6.79
CA SER A 314 13.06 -26.62 -6.69
C SER A 314 13.14 -27.24 -5.29
N ALA A 315 13.97 -26.68 -4.39
CA ALA A 315 14.09 -27.12 -3.01
C ALA A 315 12.95 -26.62 -2.10
N HIS A 316 12.19 -25.60 -2.53
CA HIS A 316 11.19 -24.91 -1.72
C HIS A 316 9.78 -25.09 -2.29
N VAL A 317 8.80 -25.02 -1.39
CA VAL A 317 7.36 -25.07 -1.68
C VAL A 317 6.71 -23.88 -0.97
N LEU A 318 5.79 -23.23 -1.67
CA LEU A 318 4.91 -22.23 -1.08
C LEU A 318 3.57 -22.87 -0.75
N VAL A 319 3.12 -22.63 0.47
CA VAL A 319 1.87 -23.18 1.00
C VAL A 319 0.98 -22.03 1.40
N ARG A 320 -0.23 -21.99 0.85
CA ARG A 320 -1.29 -21.06 1.24
C ARG A 320 -2.15 -21.70 2.30
N LEU A 321 -2.33 -20.98 3.40
CA LEU A 321 -2.99 -21.43 4.60
C LEU A 321 -4.17 -20.51 4.91
N ASP A 322 -5.21 -21.04 5.53
CA ASP A 322 -6.32 -20.26 6.09
C ASP A 322 -6.27 -20.31 7.61
N ALA A 323 -6.24 -19.13 8.25
CA ALA A 323 -6.31 -18.93 9.69
C ALA A 323 -7.67 -18.32 10.07
N GLY A 324 -8.73 -19.11 9.99
CA GLY A 324 -10.09 -18.67 10.34
C GLY A 324 -10.58 -17.53 9.43
N GLY A 325 -10.36 -17.66 8.12
CA GLY A 325 -10.68 -16.65 7.11
C GLY A 325 -9.55 -15.64 6.82
N THR A 326 -8.48 -15.63 7.61
CA THR A 326 -7.30 -14.80 7.34
C THR A 326 -6.26 -15.61 6.55
N PRO A 327 -5.91 -15.23 5.31
CA PRO A 327 -4.94 -15.97 4.53
C PRO A 327 -3.51 -15.78 5.07
N LEU A 328 -2.74 -16.87 5.11
CA LEU A 328 -1.32 -16.88 5.43
C LEU A 328 -0.52 -17.58 4.32
N LEU A 329 0.76 -17.25 4.23
CA LEU A 329 1.72 -17.95 3.37
C LEU A 329 2.84 -18.54 4.20
N ALA A 330 3.28 -19.74 3.85
CA ALA A 330 4.48 -20.36 4.37
C ALA A 330 5.39 -20.81 3.23
N ARG A 331 6.68 -20.52 3.34
CA ARG A 331 7.72 -21.04 2.46
C ARG A 331 8.52 -22.07 3.22
N ILE A 332 8.36 -23.33 2.85
CA ILE A 332 9.03 -24.46 3.50
C ILE A 332 9.86 -25.23 2.49
N THR A 333 10.75 -26.09 2.98
CA THR A 333 11.47 -27.01 2.09
C THR A 333 10.52 -28.10 1.58
N ARG A 334 10.78 -28.62 0.38
CA ARG A 334 10.08 -29.79 -0.16
C ARG A 334 10.22 -31.00 0.77
N PHE A 335 11.37 -31.15 1.42
CA PHE A 335 11.58 -32.19 2.43
C PHE A 335 10.58 -32.08 3.58
N SER A 336 10.40 -30.88 4.15
CA SER A 336 9.40 -30.63 5.20
C SER A 336 7.97 -30.88 4.71
N ARG A 337 7.66 -30.47 3.48
CA ARG A 337 6.34 -30.72 2.84
C ARG A 337 6.04 -32.22 2.78
N ASP A 338 7.01 -33.03 2.36
CA ASP A 338 6.85 -34.49 2.23
C ASP A 338 6.80 -35.19 3.59
N GLN A 339 7.61 -34.73 4.56
CA GLN A 339 7.61 -35.25 5.92
C GLN A 339 6.27 -35.00 6.64
N LEU A 340 5.69 -33.81 6.46
CA LEU A 340 4.38 -33.43 6.99
C LEU A 340 3.21 -34.02 6.18
N ARG A 341 3.50 -34.62 5.02
CA ARG A 341 2.52 -35.16 4.06
C ARG A 341 1.43 -34.15 3.72
N LEU A 342 1.84 -32.91 3.42
CA LEU A 342 0.91 -31.81 3.20
C LEU A 342 -0.06 -32.10 2.05
N HIS A 343 -1.34 -31.83 2.30
CA HIS A 343 -2.40 -31.87 1.30
C HIS A 343 -3.46 -30.79 1.58
N PRO A 344 -4.16 -30.28 0.55
CA PRO A 344 -5.29 -29.38 0.74
C PRO A 344 -6.35 -29.96 1.69
N GLY A 345 -6.85 -29.12 2.59
CA GLY A 345 -7.79 -29.49 3.65
C GLY A 345 -7.14 -29.96 4.96
N GLN A 346 -5.83 -30.18 4.99
CA GLN A 346 -5.14 -30.63 6.20
C GLN A 346 -5.08 -29.53 7.27
N ALA A 347 -5.46 -29.86 8.50
CA ALA A 347 -5.31 -28.98 9.65
C ALA A 347 -3.90 -29.08 10.26
N LEU A 348 -3.29 -27.93 10.52
CA LEU A 348 -1.94 -27.78 11.05
C LEU A 348 -1.88 -26.61 12.06
N TRP A 349 -0.68 -26.36 12.57
CA TRP A 349 -0.33 -25.15 13.30
C TRP A 349 0.71 -24.35 12.54
N ALA A 350 0.41 -23.07 12.29
CA ALA A 350 1.37 -22.08 11.80
C ALA A 350 2.07 -21.42 12.98
N GLN A 351 3.40 -21.44 12.96
CA GLN A 351 4.27 -20.94 14.01
C GLN A 351 5.04 -19.71 13.50
N ILE A 352 4.87 -18.56 14.15
CA ILE A 352 5.45 -17.28 13.73
C ILE A 352 6.16 -16.62 14.91
N LYS A 353 7.44 -16.27 14.76
CA LYS A 353 8.17 -15.53 15.81
C LYS A 353 7.61 -14.12 15.94
N ALA A 354 7.34 -13.66 17.16
CA ALA A 354 6.82 -12.30 17.40
C ALA A 354 7.75 -11.19 16.87
N VAL A 355 9.07 -11.45 16.81
CA VAL A 355 10.07 -10.53 16.26
C VAL A 355 10.12 -10.50 14.73
N ALA A 356 9.52 -11.50 14.05
CA ALA A 356 9.48 -11.57 12.60
C ALA A 356 8.21 -10.93 12.01
N VAL A 357 7.24 -10.60 12.86
CA VAL A 357 6.03 -9.87 12.49
C VAL A 357 6.39 -8.39 12.35
N LEU A 358 6.29 -7.86 11.13
CA LEU A 358 6.62 -6.47 10.84
C LEU A 358 5.35 -5.63 11.03
N ALA A 359 5.34 -4.78 12.05
CA ALA A 359 4.27 -3.81 12.32
C ALA A 359 4.58 -2.42 11.74
#